data_AF-A0A1B6JEG7-F1
#
_entry.id   AF-A0A1B6JEG7-F1
#
_cell.length_a   1.000
_cell.length_b   1.000
_cell.length_c   1.000
_cell.angle_alpha   90.00
_cell.angle_beta   90.00
_cell.angle_gamma   90.00
#
_symmetry.space_group_name_H-M   'P 1'
#
loop_
_entity.id
_entity.type
_entity.pdbx_description
1 polymer ?
#
loop_
_entity_poly.entity_id
_entity_poly.type
_entity_poly.pdbx_seq_one_letter_code
_entity_poly.pdbx_strand_id
1 'polypeptide(L)'
;IMVGIIFAKMARPKQRTQTLLFSRNAVICQRDGQLCLMFRVGDMRERSHLISASVRAQMIRPRATKEGEYLSPFLCELDVQVDDYNSNIFLIWPKVVVHKIDASSPLYTLSAADIIHERFEIVVL
;
A
#
# COMPACT_ATOMS: atom_id res chain seq x y z
N ILE A 1 -10.70 -19.85 -34.00
CA ILE A 1 -11.27 -18.94 -32.96
C ILE A 1 -11.13 -19.54 -31.56
N MET A 2 -11.63 -20.77 -31.30
CA MET A 2 -11.60 -21.41 -29.97
C MET A 2 -10.19 -21.56 -29.35
N VAL A 3 -9.19 -21.97 -30.14
CA VAL A 3 -7.79 -22.11 -29.68
C VAL A 3 -7.22 -20.78 -29.19
N GLY A 4 -7.56 -19.67 -29.86
CA GLY A 4 -7.11 -18.33 -29.45
C GLY A 4 -7.68 -17.89 -28.11
N ILE A 5 -8.94 -18.24 -27.82
CA ILE A 5 -9.59 -17.93 -26.54
C ILE A 5 -8.97 -18.75 -25.41
N ILE A 6 -8.68 -20.04 -25.66
CA ILE A 6 -8.04 -20.92 -24.68
C ILE A 6 -6.61 -20.45 -24.38
N PHE A 7 -5.83 -20.13 -25.41
CA PHE A 7 -4.47 -19.61 -25.26
C PHE A 7 -4.45 -18.28 -24.50
N ALA A 8 -5.33 -17.34 -24.84
CA ALA A 8 -5.46 -16.07 -24.12
C ALA A 8 -5.82 -16.26 -22.63
N LYS A 9 -6.62 -17.28 -22.30
CA LYS A 9 -6.97 -17.62 -20.91
C LYS A 9 -5.79 -18.23 -20.15
N MET A 10 -4.98 -19.08 -20.79
CA MET A 10 -3.77 -19.67 -20.19
C MET A 10 -2.62 -18.65 -20.05
N ALA A 11 -2.50 -17.73 -21.00
CA ALA A 11 -1.48 -16.68 -20.99
C ALA A 11 -1.76 -15.60 -19.93
N ARG A 12 -2.99 -15.46 -19.42
CA ARG A 12 -3.30 -14.54 -18.33
C ARG A 12 -2.61 -14.99 -17.04
N PRO A 13 -1.75 -14.17 -16.43
CA PRO A 13 -1.03 -14.51 -15.21
C PRO A 13 -1.94 -14.39 -13.98
N LYS A 14 -2.99 -15.21 -13.89
CA LYS A 14 -4.01 -15.13 -12.81
C LYS A 14 -3.48 -15.59 -11.44
N GLN A 15 -2.37 -16.33 -11.40
CA GLN A 15 -1.75 -16.86 -10.18
C GLN A 15 -0.55 -16.02 -9.68
N ARG A 16 -0.16 -14.93 -10.36
CA ARG A 16 1.00 -14.12 -9.92
C ARG A 16 0.72 -13.28 -8.68
N THR A 17 -0.52 -12.87 -8.44
CA THR A 17 -0.91 -12.13 -7.23
C THR A 17 -0.81 -12.97 -5.95
N GLN A 18 -0.79 -14.31 -6.05
CA GLN A 18 -0.77 -15.20 -4.88
C GLN A 18 0.62 -15.38 -4.25
N THR A 19 1.69 -14.81 -4.82
CA THR A 19 3.05 -14.94 -4.25
C THR A 19 3.55 -13.68 -3.57
N LEU A 20 2.84 -12.55 -3.70
CA LEU A 20 3.13 -11.34 -2.95
C LEU A 20 2.48 -11.45 -1.56
N LEU A 21 3.31 -11.33 -0.53
CA LEU A 21 2.89 -11.28 0.85
C LEU A 21 3.08 -9.90 1.43
N PHE A 22 2.15 -9.51 2.28
CA PHE A 22 2.24 -8.33 3.13
C PHE A 22 2.40 -8.74 4.59
N SER A 23 3.01 -7.90 5.41
CA SER A 23 2.98 -8.10 6.87
C SER A 23 1.54 -8.08 7.37
N ARG A 24 1.24 -8.94 8.36
CA ARG A 24 -0.10 -9.00 8.98
C ARG A 24 -0.54 -7.69 9.63
N ASN A 25 0.43 -6.92 10.11
CA ASN A 25 0.21 -5.65 10.78
C ASN A 25 1.12 -4.59 10.15
N ALA A 26 0.60 -3.37 10.10
CA ALA A 26 1.40 -2.17 9.90
C ALA A 26 1.74 -1.57 11.28
N VAL A 27 2.86 -0.86 11.35
CA VAL A 27 3.34 -0.23 12.59
C VAL A 27 3.62 1.25 12.34
N ILE A 28 3.41 2.07 13.36
CA ILE A 28 3.84 3.48 13.34
C ILE A 28 4.98 3.61 14.34
N CYS A 29 6.13 4.10 13.90
CA CYS A 29 7.22 4.44 14.82
C CYS A 29 8.12 5.56 14.27
N GLN A 30 9.01 6.02 15.13
CA GLN A 30 10.02 7.02 14.78
C GLN A 30 11.18 6.37 14.01
N ARG A 31 11.51 6.91 12.85
CA ARG A 31 12.68 6.53 12.04
C ARG A 31 13.40 7.81 11.60
N ASP A 32 14.66 7.93 11.96
CA ASP A 32 15.50 9.12 11.66
C ASP A 32 14.84 10.45 12.09
N GLY A 33 14.13 10.43 13.22
CA GLY A 33 13.43 11.60 13.78
C GLY A 33 12.10 11.96 13.10
N GLN A 34 11.63 11.12 12.17
CA GLN A 34 10.34 11.28 11.51
C GLN A 34 9.36 10.17 11.92
N LEU A 35 8.10 10.53 12.12
CA LEU A 35 7.03 9.56 12.36
C LEU A 35 6.66 8.88 11.05
N CYS A 36 6.69 7.55 11.04
CA CYS A 36 6.52 6.77 9.81
C CYS A 36 5.54 5.62 10.03
N LEU A 37 4.59 5.46 9.11
CA LEU A 37 3.78 4.25 8.97
C LEU A 37 4.54 3.25 8.11
N MET A 38 4.68 2.01 8.58
CA MET A 38 5.48 0.98 7.93
C MET A 38 4.78 -0.36 7.85
N PHE A 39 4.95 -1.04 6.73
CA PHE A 39 4.54 -2.42 6.52
C PHE A 39 5.56 -3.13 5.63
N ARG A 40 5.57 -4.47 5.66
CA ARG A 40 6.51 -5.25 4.83
C ARG A 40 5.80 -5.84 3.64
N VAL A 41 6.52 -5.93 2.54
CA VAL A 41 6.10 -6.63 1.32
C VAL A 41 7.21 -7.60 0.90
N GLY A 42 6.86 -8.79 0.44
CA GLY A 42 7.81 -9.79 -0.03
C GLY A 42 7.23 -10.66 -1.14
N ASP A 43 8.09 -11.20 -1.99
CA ASP A 43 7.72 -12.22 -2.98
C ASP A 43 8.19 -13.59 -2.48
N MET A 44 7.28 -14.57 -2.44
CA MET A 44 7.59 -15.95 -2.02
C MET A 44 8.19 -16.81 -3.13
N ARG A 45 8.39 -16.29 -4.35
CA ARG A 45 8.92 -17.09 -5.45
C ARG A 45 10.44 -17.26 -5.38
N GLU A 46 10.87 -18.52 -5.39
CA GLU A 46 12.28 -18.90 -5.45
C GLU A 46 12.95 -18.68 -6.82
N ARG A 47 12.18 -18.60 -7.92
CA ARG A 47 12.72 -18.70 -9.30
C ARG A 47 12.37 -17.54 -10.25
N SER A 48 11.49 -16.63 -9.88
CA SER A 48 11.13 -15.50 -10.75
C SER A 48 10.98 -14.23 -9.95
N HIS A 49 11.79 -13.22 -10.24
CA HIS A 49 11.69 -11.91 -9.62
C HIS A 49 10.60 -11.07 -10.29
N LEU A 50 9.82 -10.35 -9.48
CA LEU A 50 8.90 -9.35 -10.00
C LEU A 50 9.71 -8.16 -10.53
N ILE A 51 9.70 -7.97 -11.85
CA ILE A 51 10.35 -6.83 -12.50
C ILE A 51 9.31 -5.71 -12.60
N SER A 52 9.68 -4.49 -12.18
CA SER A 52 8.82 -3.30 -12.23
C SER A 52 7.57 -3.39 -11.34
N ALA A 53 7.71 -3.89 -10.11
CA ALA A 53 6.67 -3.76 -9.10
C ALA A 53 6.55 -2.30 -8.66
N SER A 54 5.33 -1.80 -8.48
CA SER A 54 5.08 -0.51 -7.83
C SER A 54 4.11 -0.74 -6.69
N VAL A 55 4.36 -0.11 -5.55
CA VAL A 55 3.44 -0.14 -4.41
C VAL A 55 2.73 1.19 -4.29
N ARG A 56 1.42 1.12 -4.08
CA ARG A 56 0.58 2.27 -3.75
C ARG A 56 -0.16 2.01 -2.46
N ALA A 57 -0.43 3.06 -1.71
CA ALA A 57 -1.26 2.99 -0.52
C ALA A 57 -2.34 4.07 -0.55
N GLN A 58 -3.54 3.73 -0.09
CA GLN A 58 -4.68 4.63 -0.05
C GLN A 58 -5.37 4.53 1.30
N MET A 59 -5.57 5.67 1.95
CA MET A 59 -6.43 5.78 3.12
C MET A 59 -7.88 5.98 2.68
N ILE A 60 -8.77 5.15 3.20
CA ILE A 60 -10.20 5.21 2.97
C ILE A 60 -10.87 5.68 4.25
N ARG A 61 -11.54 6.83 4.20
CA ARG A 61 -12.31 7.36 5.32
C ARG A 61 -13.49 8.20 4.82
N PRO A 62 -14.55 8.39 5.62
CA PRO A 62 -15.56 9.37 5.30
C PRO A 62 -15.00 10.80 5.44
N ARG A 63 -15.44 11.72 4.57
CA ARG A 63 -15.03 13.13 4.63
C ARG A 63 -16.22 14.03 4.29
N ALA A 64 -16.43 15.07 5.10
CA ALA A 64 -17.26 16.21 4.73
C ALA A 64 -16.40 17.29 4.06
N THR A 65 -16.84 17.82 2.92
CA THR A 65 -16.21 18.96 2.25
C THR A 65 -16.57 20.27 2.97
N LYS A 66 -15.86 21.36 2.67
CA LYS A 66 -16.15 22.67 3.28
C LYS A 66 -17.49 23.23 2.81
N GLU A 67 -17.93 22.78 1.65
CA GLU A 67 -19.15 23.13 0.96
C GLU A 67 -20.37 22.35 1.50
N GLY A 68 -20.15 21.41 2.42
CA GLY A 68 -21.21 20.62 3.07
C GLY A 68 -21.53 19.29 2.39
N GLU A 69 -20.75 18.87 1.39
CA GLU A 69 -20.93 17.57 0.73
C GLU A 69 -20.32 16.45 1.58
N TYR A 70 -21.01 15.32 1.70
CA TYR A 70 -20.52 14.15 2.43
C TYR A 70 -20.04 13.06 1.46
N LEU A 71 -18.75 12.75 1.50
CA LEU A 71 -18.10 11.76 0.65
C LEU A 71 -17.76 10.50 1.47
N SER A 72 -18.35 9.35 1.09
CA SER A 72 -18.05 8.06 1.70
C SER A 72 -18.24 6.91 0.69
N PRO A 73 -17.16 6.20 0.28
CA PRO A 73 -15.77 6.35 0.74
C PRO A 73 -15.04 7.53 0.08
N PHE A 74 -14.25 8.27 0.86
CA PHE A 74 -13.25 9.21 0.32
C PHE A 74 -11.87 8.55 0.37
N LEU A 75 -11.17 8.59 -0.77
CA LEU A 75 -9.87 7.95 -0.95
C LEU A 75 -8.78 9.03 -0.96
N CYS A 76 -7.79 8.90 -0.07
CA CYS A 76 -6.58 9.71 -0.06
C CYS A 76 -5.39 8.83 -0.40
N GLU A 77 -4.60 9.21 -1.39
CA GLU A 77 -3.33 8.55 -1.64
C GLU A 77 -2.32 8.87 -0.53
N LEU A 78 -1.56 7.86 -0.12
CA LEU A 78 -0.46 7.97 0.83
C LEU A 78 0.85 7.89 0.05
N ASP A 79 1.72 8.89 0.22
CA ASP A 79 3.05 8.85 -0.38
C ASP A 79 3.89 7.74 0.25
N VAL A 80 4.27 6.73 -0.54
CA VAL A 80 4.98 5.54 -0.07
C VAL A 80 6.32 5.40 -0.75
N GLN A 81 7.33 5.16 0.08
CA GLN A 81 8.71 4.96 -0.31
C GLN A 81 9.17 3.58 0.11
N VAL A 82 10.12 3.02 -0.62
CA VAL A 82 10.60 1.66 -0.40
C VAL A 82 12.09 1.75 -0.17
N ASP A 83 12.54 1.41 1.03
CA ASP A 83 13.93 1.61 1.48
C ASP A 83 14.46 3.04 1.20
N ASP A 84 13.62 4.07 1.39
CA ASP A 84 13.94 5.49 1.15
C ASP A 84 14.20 5.86 -0.34
N TYR A 85 13.88 4.95 -1.27
CA TYR A 85 13.83 5.20 -2.72
C TYR A 85 12.38 5.33 -3.22
N ASN A 86 12.22 5.64 -4.52
CA ASN A 86 10.91 5.69 -5.19
C ASN A 86 10.12 4.37 -5.03
N SER A 87 8.80 4.44 -5.25
CA SER A 87 7.85 3.31 -5.11
C SER A 87 8.09 2.10 -6.02
N ASN A 88 9.11 2.13 -6.88
CA ASN A 88 9.52 1.01 -7.71
C ASN A 88 10.32 0.00 -6.89
N ILE A 89 9.84 -1.24 -6.84
CA ILE A 89 10.42 -2.28 -6.00
C ILE A 89 11.10 -3.35 -6.84
N PHE A 90 12.30 -3.71 -6.40
CA PHE A 90 12.94 -4.96 -6.77
C PHE A 90 12.91 -5.92 -5.58
N LEU A 91 11.96 -6.86 -5.59
CA LEU A 91 11.69 -7.80 -4.51
C LEU A 91 12.59 -9.05 -4.59
N ILE A 92 13.88 -8.90 -4.29
CA ILE A 92 14.75 -10.07 -4.04
C ILE A 92 14.56 -10.58 -2.61
N TRP A 93 14.37 -9.67 -1.66
CA TRP A 93 14.10 -9.94 -0.25
C TRP A 93 12.90 -9.12 0.25
N PRO A 94 12.28 -9.49 1.38
CA PRO A 94 11.20 -8.70 1.96
C PRO A 94 11.66 -7.26 2.22
N LYS A 95 10.92 -6.29 1.67
CA LYS A 95 11.19 -4.86 1.77
C LYS A 95 10.23 -4.19 2.74
N VAL A 96 10.69 -3.12 3.38
CA VAL A 96 9.84 -2.27 4.22
C VAL A 96 9.35 -1.10 3.37
N VAL A 97 8.04 -0.97 3.26
CA VAL A 97 7.39 0.20 2.69
C VAL A 97 7.15 1.20 3.81
N VAL A 98 7.47 2.46 3.54
CA VAL A 98 7.47 3.55 4.50
C VAL A 98 6.60 4.68 3.95
N HIS A 99 5.60 5.09 4.72
CA HIS A 99 4.90 6.35 4.52
C HIS A 99 5.32 7.32 5.61
N LYS A 100 5.95 8.44 5.21
CA LYS A 100 6.36 9.50 6.13
C LYS A 100 5.13 10.33 6.50
N ILE A 101 4.86 10.43 7.79
CA ILE A 101 3.73 11.21 8.31
C ILE A 101 4.21 12.65 8.48
N ASP A 102 4.23 13.38 7.36
CA ASP A 102 4.51 14.82 7.32
C ASP A 102 3.22 15.65 7.32
N ALA A 103 3.35 16.98 7.26
CA ALA A 103 2.20 17.88 7.27
C ALA A 103 1.23 17.71 6.08
N SER A 104 1.64 17.02 5.01
CA SER A 104 0.79 16.70 3.86
C SER A 104 0.05 15.38 4.03
N SER A 105 0.51 14.51 4.93
CA SER A 105 -0.10 13.22 5.21
C SER A 105 -1.49 13.38 5.85
N PRO A 106 -2.50 12.58 5.44
CA PRO A 106 -3.80 12.57 6.10
C PRO A 106 -3.73 11.99 7.52
N LEU A 107 -2.62 11.36 7.92
CA LEU A 107 -2.40 10.82 9.27
C LEU A 107 -1.76 11.85 10.22
N TYR A 108 -1.35 13.03 9.74
CA TYR A 108 -0.57 14.00 10.52
C TYR A 108 -1.27 14.49 11.78
N THR A 109 -2.59 14.65 11.73
CA THR A 109 -3.39 15.15 12.85
C THR A 109 -3.84 14.07 13.81
N LEU A 110 -3.59 12.79 13.51
CA LEU A 110 -4.09 11.67 14.30
C LEU A 110 -3.09 11.32 15.41
N SER A 111 -3.59 11.26 16.64
CA SER A 111 -2.83 10.71 17.77
C SER A 111 -2.98 9.19 17.86
N ALA A 112 -2.17 8.56 18.70
CA ALA A 112 -2.27 7.13 18.97
C ALA A 112 -3.66 6.73 19.53
N ALA A 113 -4.30 7.60 20.31
CA ALA A 113 -5.65 7.37 20.81
C ALA A 113 -6.68 7.46 19.68
N ASP A 114 -6.54 8.44 18.79
CA ASP A 114 -7.44 8.62 17.65
C ASP A 114 -7.37 7.43 16.71
N ILE A 115 -6.18 6.88 16.47
CA ILE A 115 -6.01 5.69 15.61
C ILE A 115 -6.79 4.47 16.13
N ILE A 116 -7.00 4.36 17.45
CA ILE A 116 -7.74 3.24 18.06
C ILE A 116 -9.26 3.45 17.94
N HIS A 117 -9.71 4.71 17.94
CA HIS A 117 -11.14 5.05 17.99
C HIS A 117 -11.72 5.46 16.64
N GLU A 118 -10.91 6.02 15.74
CA GLU A 118 -11.35 6.42 14.41
C GLU A 118 -11.54 5.21 13.49
N ARG A 119 -12.52 5.35 12.59
CA ARG A 119 -12.84 4.34 11.59
C ARG A 119 -12.29 4.76 10.24
N PHE A 120 -11.14 4.19 9.88
CA PHE A 120 -10.55 4.30 8.55
C PHE A 120 -9.89 2.97 8.16
N GLU A 121 -9.61 2.82 6.87
CA GLU A 121 -8.89 1.67 6.33
C GLU A 121 -7.71 2.17 5.51
N ILE A 122 -6.61 1.41 5.49
CA ILE A 122 -5.48 1.66 4.58
C ILE A 122 -5.36 0.46 3.67
N VAL A 123 -5.54 0.70 2.37
CA VAL A 123 -5.45 -0.32 1.33
C VAL A 123 -4.12 -0.18 0.61
N VAL A 124 -3.41 -1.29 0.45
CA VAL A 124 -2.13 -1.38 -0.26
C VAL A 124 -2.32 -2.15 -1.57
N LEU A 125 -1.74 -1.65 -2.65
CA LEU A 125 -1.90 -2.13 -4.03
C LEU A 125 -0.54 -2.37 -4.68
#